data_AF-A0AAQ3Q5J0-F1
#
_entry.id   AF-A0AAQ3Q5J0-F1
#
_cell.length_a   1.000
_cell.length_b   1.000
_cell.length_c   1.000
_cell.angle_alpha   90.00
_cell.angle_beta   90.00
_cell.angle_gamma   90.00
#
_symmetry.space_group_name_H-M   'P 1'
#
loop_
_entity.id
_entity.type
_entity.pdbx_description
1 polymer ?
#
loop_
_entity_poly.entity_id
_entity_poly.type
_entity_poly.pdbx_seq_one_letter_code
_entity_poly.pdbx_strand_id
1 'polypeptide(L)' 'MLREVISVLEEEGAEIVNASFKSLGDMSFHTIHCQAISPRIGVDSSRVHARLKGLVH' A
#
# COMPACT_ATOMS: atom_id res chain seq x y z
N MET A 1 -2.29 2.17 -11.19
CA MET A 1 -1.22 1.94 -10.20
C MET A 1 -1.67 2.07 -8.75
N LEU A 2 -2.25 3.21 -8.30
CA LEU A 2 -2.62 3.38 -6.88
C LEU A 2 -3.67 2.36 -6.40
N ARG A 3 -4.67 2.03 -7.22
CA ARG A 3 -5.71 1.06 -6.86
C ARG A 3 -5.11 -0.33 -6.64
N GLU A 4 -4.19 -0.72 -7.49
CA GLU A 4 -3.48 -2.00 -7.44
C GLU A 4 -2.59 -2.08 -6.19
N VAL A 5 -1.93 -0.97 -5.82
CA VAL A 5 -1.19 -0.85 -4.56
C VAL A 5 -2.13 -1.01 -3.35
N ILE A 6 -3.29 -0.34 -3.36
CA ILE A 6 -4.29 -0.45 -2.29
C ILE A 6 -4.81 -1.89 -2.17
N SER A 7 -5.16 -2.53 -3.29
CA SER A 7 -5.63 -3.93 -3.29
C SER A 7 -4.58 -4.88 -2.73
N VAL A 8 -3.30 -4.71 -3.06
CA VAL A 8 -2.22 -5.51 -2.45
C VAL A 8 -2.18 -5.31 -0.93
N LEU A 9 -2.33 -4.09 -0.42
CA LEU A 9 -2.32 -3.84 1.02
C LEU A 9 -3.54 -4.48 1.71
N GLU A 10 -4.74 -4.32 1.15
CA GLU A 10 -5.98 -4.87 1.71
C GLU A 10 -5.99 -6.40 1.72
N GLU A 11 -5.55 -7.03 0.64
CA GLU A 11 -5.46 -8.49 0.54
C GLU A 11 -4.46 -9.11 1.52
N GLU A 12 -3.42 -8.36 1.92
CA GLU A 12 -2.43 -8.79 2.91
C GLU A 12 -2.79 -8.34 4.35
N GLY A 13 -4.03 -7.86 4.57
CA GLY A 13 -4.59 -7.63 5.90
C GLY A 13 -4.50 -6.19 6.40
N ALA A 14 -4.20 -5.22 5.54
CA ALA A 14 -4.15 -3.81 5.91
C ALA A 14 -5.50 -3.11 5.70
N GLU A 15 -5.92 -2.31 6.67
CA GLU A 15 -6.99 -1.34 6.55
C GLU A 15 -6.40 0.02 6.15
N ILE A 16 -6.90 0.61 5.06
CA ILE A 16 -6.46 1.93 4.62
C ILE A 16 -7.16 3.00 5.46
N VAL A 17 -6.39 3.75 6.24
CA VAL A 17 -6.90 4.84 7.09
C VAL A 17 -6.92 6.16 6.32
N ASN A 18 -5.86 6.40 5.54
CA ASN A 18 -5.73 7.62 4.75
C ASN A 18 -4.80 7.38 3.56
N ALA A 19 -5.05 8.06 2.46
CA ALA A 19 -4.13 8.17 1.35
C ALA A 19 -3.97 9.64 0.96
N SER A 20 -2.73 10.09 0.83
CA SER A 20 -2.42 11.44 0.39
C SER A 20 -1.57 11.41 -0.87
N PHE A 21 -1.79 12.41 -1.72
CA PHE A 21 -1.10 12.59 -2.98
C PHE A 21 -0.36 13.93 -2.96
N LYS A 22 0.87 13.93 -3.44
CA LYS A 22 1.64 15.15 -3.68
C LYS A 22 2.33 15.07 -5.03
N SER A 23 2.17 16.10 -5.84
CA SER A 23 2.99 16.32 -7.03
C SER A 23 4.09 17.32 -6.72
N LEU A 24 5.30 17.02 -7.17
CA LEU A 24 6.46 17.89 -7.12
C LEU A 24 7.12 17.89 -8.50
N GLY A 25 6.78 18.89 -9.31
CA GLY A 25 7.17 18.94 -10.72
C GLY A 25 6.67 17.69 -11.46
N ASP A 26 7.60 16.97 -12.07
CA ASP A 26 7.32 15.76 -12.85
C ASP A 26 7.21 14.50 -11.97
N MET A 27 7.39 14.62 -10.66
CA MET A 27 7.30 13.50 -9.73
C MET A 27 5.96 13.51 -8.99
N SER A 28 5.30 12.36 -8.95
CA SER A 28 4.10 12.14 -8.16
C SER A 28 4.36 11.17 -7.02
N PHE A 29 4.11 11.60 -5.79
CA PHE A 29 4.25 10.80 -4.58
C PHE A 29 2.88 10.47 -4.00
N HIS A 30 2.74 9.23 -3.55
CA HIS A 30 1.57 8.73 -2.85
C HIS A 30 2.02 8.23 -1.48
N THR A 31 1.41 8.75 -0.42
CA THR A 31 1.64 8.25 0.95
C THR A 31 0.37 7.58 1.40
N ILE A 32 0.46 6.29 1.71
CA ILE A 32 -0.65 5.48 2.21
C ILE A 32 -0.40 5.23 3.69
N HIS A 33 -1.33 5.68 4.53
CA HIS A 33 -1.37 5.38 5.95
C HIS A 33 -2.38 4.27 6.19
N CYS A 34 -1.92 3.14 6.69
CA CYS A 34 -2.71 1.95 6.92
C CYS A 34 -2.34 1.28 8.23
N GLN A 35 -3.25 0.47 8.76
CA GLN A 35 -3.07 -0.30 9.98
C GLN A 35 -3.47 -1.76 9.75
N ALA A 36 -3.04 -2.68 10.62
CA ALA A 36 -3.51 -4.06 10.52
C ALA A 36 -4.99 -4.13 10.89
N ILE A 37 -5.81 -4.82 10.07
CA ILE A 37 -7.23 -5.09 10.38
C ILE A 37 -7.35 -5.85 11.70
N SER A 38 -6.40 -6.75 11.96
CA SER A 38 -6.32 -7.49 13.23
C SER A 38 -4.91 -7.39 13.80
N PRO A 39 -4.73 -6.83 15.01
CA PRO A 39 -3.41 -6.74 15.64
C PRO A 39 -2.80 -8.11 15.96
N ARG A 40 -3.62 -9.17 16.03
CA ARG A 40 -3.16 -10.55 16.26
C ARG A 40 -2.56 -11.19 15.01
N ILE A 41 -3.04 -10.80 13.83
CA ILE A 41 -2.61 -11.37 12.54
C ILE A 41 -1.52 -10.48 11.93
N GLY A 42 -1.65 -9.16 12.06
CA GLY A 42 -0.74 -8.19 11.46
C GLY A 42 -0.94 -8.05 9.95
N VAL A 43 0.08 -7.49 9.29
CA VAL A 43 0.18 -7.38 7.83
C VAL A 43 1.46 -8.12 7.41
N ASP A 44 1.38 -8.97 6.39
CA ASP A 44 2.56 -9.64 5.85
C ASP A 44 3.37 -8.67 4.97
N SER A 45 4.26 -7.92 5.61
CA SER A 45 5.11 -6.92 4.94
C SER A 45 6.03 -7.52 3.88
N SER A 46 6.40 -8.80 4.00
CA SER A 46 7.27 -9.49 3.03
C SER A 46 6.49 -9.82 1.76
N ARG A 47 5.27 -10.33 1.87
CA ARG A 47 4.38 -10.57 0.72
C ARG A 47 3.96 -9.26 0.05
N VAL A 48 3.63 -8.22 0.83
CA VAL A 48 3.34 -6.88 0.30
C VAL A 48 4.49 -6.39 -0.57
N HIS A 49 5.73 -6.40 -0.06
CA HIS A 49 6.90 -5.95 -0.82
C HIS A 49 7.11 -6.73 -2.13
N ALA A 50 6.98 -8.06 -2.08
CA ALA A 50 7.13 -8.91 -3.25
C ALA A 50 6.07 -8.60 -4.33
N ARG A 51 4.82 -8.41 -3.93
CA ARG A 51 3.72 -8.11 -4.85
C ARG A 51 3.79 -6.70 -5.42
N LEU A 52 4.17 -5.71 -4.62
CA LEU A 52 4.36 -4.34 -5.08
C LEU A 52 5.46 -4.24 -6.13
N LYS A 53 6.56 -4.99 -5.99
CA LYS A 53 7.61 -5.07 -7.03
C LYS A 53 7.08 -5.57 -8.37
N GLY A 54 6.12 -6.50 -8.36
CA GLY A 54 5.49 -7.01 -9.58
C GLY A 54 4.61 -6.01 -10.32
N LEU A 55 4.28 -4.86 -9.70
CA LEU A 55 3.50 -3.80 -10.35
C LEU A 55 4.40 -2.80 -11.12
N VAL A 56 5.70 -2.78 -10.86
CA VAL A 56 6.66 -1.88 -11.52
C VAL A 56 7.02 -2.47 -12.88
N HIS A 57 6.82 -1.68 -13.95
CA HIS A 57 7.16 -2.02 -15.33
C HIS A 57 8.22 -1.04 -15.85
#